data_AF-A0A430A435-F1
#
_entry.id   AF-A0A430A435-F1
#
_cell.length_a   1.000
_cell.length_b   1.000
_cell.length_c   1.000
_cell.angle_alpha   90.00
_cell.angle_beta   90.00
_cell.angle_gamma   90.00
#
_symmetry.space_group_name_H-M   'P 1'
#
loop_
_entity.id
_entity.type
_entity.pdbx_description
1 polymer ?
#
loop_
_entity_poly.entity_id
_entity_poly.type
_entity_poly.pdbx_seq_one_letter_code
_entity_poly.pdbx_strand_id
1 'polypeptide(L)'
;MVAFLIYWASILVSIAWIIISTGFSIYYLANKENGNLWAFGFLNVIAAIVLAIVLVVYKTWDFDITTYSSLMYGLIAAELVLAVLKFILGREPKLAPAK
;
A
#
# COMPACT_ATOMS: atom_id res chain seq x y z
N MET A 1 -4.77 24.61 -10.27
CA MET A 1 -3.84 24.54 -9.11
C MET A 1 -4.22 23.46 -8.10
N VAL A 2 -5.47 23.40 -7.62
CA VAL A 2 -5.86 22.40 -6.60
C VAL A 2 -5.72 20.94 -7.09
N ALA A 3 -6.22 20.63 -8.29
CA ALA A 3 -6.07 19.28 -8.86
C ALA A 3 -4.59 18.85 -9.00
N PHE A 4 -3.71 19.78 -9.42
CA PHE A 4 -2.28 19.50 -9.48
C PHE A 4 -1.71 19.10 -8.11
N LEU A 5 -2.08 19.84 -7.05
CA LEU A 5 -1.63 19.53 -5.70
C LEU A 5 -2.16 18.18 -5.21
N ILE A 6 -3.43 17.87 -5.45
CA ILE A 6 -4.04 16.60 -5.04
C ILE A 6 -3.38 15.43 -5.77
N TYR A 7 -3.13 15.55 -7.07
CA TYR A 7 -2.45 14.54 -7.87
C TYR A 7 -1.08 14.20 -7.29
N TRP A 8 -0.22 15.19 -7.10
CA TRP A 8 1.13 14.97 -6.57
C TRP A 8 1.13 14.55 -5.10
N ALA A 9 0.22 15.11 -4.29
CA ALA A 9 0.07 14.70 -2.89
C ALA A 9 -0.30 13.22 -2.78
N SER A 10 -1.19 12.71 -3.63
CA SER A 10 -1.56 11.28 -3.62
C SER A 10 -0.37 10.35 -3.90
N ILE A 11 0.50 10.75 -4.84
CA ILE A 11 1.74 10.03 -5.17
C ILE A 11 2.71 10.06 -3.99
N LEU A 12 2.98 11.25 -3.45
CA LEU A 12 3.93 11.40 -2.35
C LEU A 12 3.47 10.70 -1.07
N VAL A 13 2.17 10.78 -0.77
CA VAL A 13 1.57 10.08 0.37
C VAL A 13 1.65 8.57 0.19
N SER A 14 1.40 8.02 -1.00
CA SER A 14 1.57 6.60 -1.26
C SER A 14 3.04 6.15 -1.12
N ILE A 15 3.99 6.92 -1.63
CA ILE A 15 5.43 6.63 -1.44
C ILE A 15 5.79 6.62 0.05
N ALA A 16 5.38 7.66 0.79
CA ALA A 16 5.62 7.74 2.23
C ALA A 16 4.98 6.56 2.97
N TRP A 17 3.76 6.17 2.60
CA TRP A 17 3.07 5.02 3.17
C TRP A 17 3.78 3.69 2.89
N ILE A 18 4.27 3.47 1.67
CA ILE A 18 5.08 2.29 1.33
C ILE A 18 6.30 2.20 2.24
N ILE A 19 7.03 3.30 2.42
CA ILE A 19 8.24 3.36 3.26
C ILE A 19 7.89 3.05 4.72
N ILE A 20 6.92 3.77 5.28
CA ILE A 20 6.52 3.64 6.69
C ILE A 20 5.98 2.24 6.96
N SER A 21 5.04 1.76 6.14
CA SER A 21 4.42 0.45 6.31
C SER A 21 5.43 -0.69 6.17
N THR A 22 6.46 -0.53 5.32
CA THR A 22 7.55 -1.51 5.18
C THR A 22 8.49 -1.47 6.40
N GLY A 23 8.86 -0.28 6.86
CA GLY A 23 9.71 -0.11 8.04
C GLY A 23 9.10 -0.74 9.29
N PHE A 24 7.81 -0.47 9.55
CA PHE A 24 7.10 -1.14 10.65
C PHE A 24 7.02 -2.66 10.45
N SER A 25 6.78 -3.14 9.22
CA SER A 25 6.74 -4.58 8.96
C SER A 25 8.08 -5.27 9.30
N ILE A 26 9.20 -4.64 8.94
CA ILE A 26 10.54 -5.14 9.30
C ILE A 26 10.72 -5.14 10.83
N TYR A 27 10.31 -4.08 11.51
CA TYR A 27 10.36 -4.00 12.98
C TYR A 27 9.56 -5.13 13.64
N TYR A 28 8.32 -5.37 13.24
CA TYR A 28 7.49 -6.45 13.80
C TYR A 28 8.09 -7.84 13.53
N LEU A 29 8.64 -8.07 12.33
CA LEU A 29 9.34 -9.31 12.01
C LEU A 29 10.58 -9.52 12.88
N ALA A 30 11.38 -8.48 13.09
CA ALA A 30 12.59 -8.54 13.91
C ALA A 30 12.28 -8.85 15.38
N ASN A 31 11.13 -8.39 15.88
CA ASN A 31 10.67 -8.63 17.25
C ASN A 31 9.82 -9.91 17.41
N LYS A 32 9.66 -10.72 16.34
CA LYS A 32 8.82 -11.93 16.31
C LYS A 32 7.34 -11.67 16.62
N GLU A 33 6.86 -10.46 16.31
CA GLU A 33 5.47 -10.02 16.48
C GLU A 33 4.71 -10.10 15.15
N ASN A 34 4.94 -11.18 14.40
CA ASN A 34 4.45 -11.35 13.03
C ASN A 34 2.93 -11.28 12.94
N GLY A 35 2.22 -11.71 13.99
CA GLY A 35 0.77 -11.63 14.08
C GLY A 35 0.20 -10.22 13.90
N ASN A 36 1.00 -9.15 13.98
CA ASN A 36 0.55 -7.78 13.71
C ASN A 36 0.64 -7.35 12.24
N LEU A 37 1.31 -8.13 11.38
CA LEU A 37 1.55 -7.77 9.99
C LEU A 37 0.29 -7.75 9.13
N TRP A 38 -0.76 -8.48 9.50
CA TRP A 38 -2.02 -8.46 8.75
C TRP A 38 -2.64 -7.07 8.70
N ALA A 39 -2.49 -6.26 9.75
CA ALA A 39 -3.03 -4.91 9.80
C ALA A 39 -2.36 -4.02 8.75
N PHE A 40 -1.02 -4.09 8.64
CA PHE A 40 -0.30 -3.38 7.59
C PHE A 40 -0.68 -3.91 6.21
N GLY A 41 -0.76 -5.23 6.03
CA GLY A 41 -1.21 -5.83 4.77
C GLY A 41 -2.57 -5.31 4.33
N PHE A 42 -3.53 -5.24 5.24
CA PHE A 42 -4.85 -4.67 4.99
C PHE A 42 -4.80 -3.18 4.61
N LEU A 43 -4.00 -2.38 5.34
CA LEU A 43 -3.84 -0.96 5.04
C LEU A 43 -3.15 -0.71 3.68
N ASN A 44 -2.23 -1.57 3.24
CA ASN A 44 -1.67 -1.51 1.89
C ASN A 44 -2.74 -1.78 0.81
N VAL A 45 -3.69 -2.70 1.04
CA VAL A 45 -4.83 -2.89 0.13
C VAL A 45 -5.68 -1.64 0.04
N ILE A 46 -5.99 -1.01 1.18
CA ILE A 46 -6.75 0.26 1.18
C ILE A 46 -5.98 1.34 0.44
N ALA A 47 -4.68 1.50 0.68
CA ALA A 47 -3.85 2.48 -0.01
C ALA A 47 -3.85 2.25 -1.53
N ALA A 48 -3.76 0.99 -1.99
CA ALA A 48 -3.87 0.64 -3.40
C ALA A 48 -5.23 1.05 -4.01
N ILE A 49 -6.33 0.79 -3.29
CA ILE A 49 -7.69 1.15 -3.74
C ILE A 49 -7.83 2.67 -3.83
N VAL A 50 -7.38 3.42 -2.82
CA VAL A 50 -7.43 4.88 -2.82
C VAL A 50 -6.65 5.45 -4.01
N LEU A 51 -5.43 4.96 -4.25
CA LEU A 51 -4.62 5.41 -5.38
C LEU A 51 -5.24 5.02 -6.73
N ALA A 52 -5.89 3.85 -6.82
CA ALA A 52 -6.62 3.44 -8.01
C ALA A 52 -7.83 4.34 -8.30
N ILE A 53 -8.57 4.76 -7.27
CA ILE A 53 -9.67 5.73 -7.41
C ILE A 53 -9.13 7.06 -7.92
N VAL A 54 -8.03 7.56 -7.34
CA VAL A 54 -7.38 8.79 -7.83
C VAL A 54 -7.01 8.63 -9.30
N LEU A 55 -6.35 7.54 -9.68
CA LEU A 55 -5.98 7.32 -11.08
C LEU A 55 -7.20 7.32 -12.02
N VAL A 56 -8.32 6.68 -11.63
CA VAL A 56 -9.55 6.70 -12.42
C VAL A 56 -10.09 8.13 -12.56
N VAL A 57 -10.19 8.88 -11.45
CA VAL A 57 -10.64 10.29 -11.45
C VAL A 57 -9.83 11.12 -12.45
N TYR A 58 -8.50 11.06 -12.38
CA TYR A 58 -7.63 11.85 -13.25
C TYR A 58 -7.57 11.37 -14.71
N LYS A 59 -7.97 10.11 -14.99
CA LYS A 59 -8.12 9.62 -16.36
C LYS A 59 -9.49 9.93 -16.96
N THR A 60 -10.52 10.07 -16.13
CA THR A 60 -11.90 10.29 -16.58
C THR A 60 -12.20 11.76 -16.84
N TRP A 61 -11.68 12.66 -16.00
CA TRP A 61 -11.91 14.10 -16.14
C TRP A 61 -10.67 14.82 -16.64
N ASP A 62 -10.89 15.83 -17.48
CA ASP A 62 -9.82 16.68 -17.97
C ASP A 62 -9.50 17.78 -16.94
N PHE A 63 -8.39 17.60 -16.25
CA PHE A 63 -7.86 18.57 -15.29
C PHE A 63 -6.66 19.38 -15.83
N ASP A 64 -6.30 19.21 -17.11
CA ASP A 64 -5.11 19.82 -17.72
C ASP A 64 -3.81 19.50 -16.95
N ILE A 65 -3.63 18.23 -16.56
CA ILE A 65 -2.46 17.75 -15.80
C ILE A 65 -1.81 16.57 -16.53
N THR A 66 -0.48 16.63 -16.68
CA THR A 66 0.32 15.52 -17.18
C THR A 66 0.23 14.33 -16.23
N THR A 67 -0.57 13.34 -16.60
CA THR A 67 -0.81 12.15 -15.78
C THR A 67 0.28 11.10 -16.04
N TYR A 68 1.14 10.88 -15.06
CA TYR A 68 2.13 9.79 -15.02
C TYR A 68 1.47 8.47 -14.62
N SER A 69 0.60 7.96 -15.48
CA SER A 69 -0.18 6.73 -15.20
C SER A 69 0.71 5.53 -14.87
N SER A 70 1.89 5.41 -15.50
CA SER A 70 2.85 4.33 -15.24
C SER A 70 3.36 4.32 -13.80
N LEU A 71 3.65 5.50 -13.23
CA LEU A 71 4.07 5.63 -11.84
C LEU A 71 2.94 5.22 -10.88
N MET A 72 1.72 5.70 -11.12
CA MET A 72 0.56 5.33 -10.30
C MET A 72 0.28 3.82 -10.38
N TYR A 73 0.32 3.21 -11.57
CA TYR A 73 0.20 1.75 -11.71
C TYR A 73 1.31 1.01 -10.95
N GLY A 74 2.56 1.50 -11.02
CA GLY A 74 3.69 0.92 -10.29
C GLY A 74 3.49 0.97 -8.77
N LEU A 75 3.02 2.10 -8.24
CA LEU A 75 2.72 2.25 -6.82
C LEU A 75 1.56 1.35 -6.38
N ILE A 76 0.46 1.28 -7.15
CA ILE A 76 -0.65 0.36 -6.88
C ILE A 76 -0.16 -1.09 -6.83
N ALA A 77 0.66 -1.50 -7.80
CA ALA A 77 1.23 -2.85 -7.83
C ALA A 77 2.14 -3.11 -6.62
N ALA A 78 2.97 -2.14 -6.23
CA ALA A 78 3.83 -2.25 -5.06
C ALA A 78 3.04 -2.43 -3.77
N GLU A 79 1.97 -1.64 -3.57
CA GLU A 79 1.07 -1.77 -2.41
C GLU A 79 0.42 -3.16 -2.35
N LEU A 80 -0.07 -3.69 -3.47
CA LEU A 80 -0.68 -5.03 -3.53
C LEU A 80 0.33 -6.14 -3.28
N VAL A 81 1.54 -6.04 -3.83
CA VAL A 81 2.62 -7.01 -3.57
C VAL A 81 2.99 -6.99 -2.09
N LEU A 82 3.15 -5.81 -1.48
CA LEU A 82 3.41 -5.67 -0.06
C LEU A 82 2.29 -6.24 0.79
N ALA A 83 1.03 -6.03 0.41
CA ALA A 83 -0.11 -6.62 1.11
C ALA A 83 -0.03 -8.15 1.14
N VAL A 84 0.20 -8.78 -0.02
CA VAL A 84 0.34 -10.24 -0.13
C VAL A 84 1.51 -10.74 0.71
N LEU A 85 2.67 -10.10 0.63
CA LEU A 85 3.84 -10.46 1.43
C LEU A 85 3.54 -10.39 2.94
N LYS A 86 2.91 -9.32 3.40
CA LYS A 86 2.58 -9.13 4.82
C LYS A 86 1.56 -10.15 5.32
N PHE A 87 0.57 -10.51 4.49
CA PHE A 87 -0.37 -11.58 4.84
C PHE A 87 0.28 -12.97 4.88
N ILE A 88 1.28 -13.23 4.05
CA ILE A 88 2.03 -14.49 4.09
C ILE A 88 2.92 -14.52 5.34
N LEU A 89 3.69 -13.46 5.56
CA LEU A 89 4.65 -13.34 6.66
C LEU A 89 3.97 -13.23 8.03
N GLY A 90 2.75 -12.69 8.08
CA GLY A 90 1.95 -12.54 9.30
C GLY A 90 1.20 -13.79 9.73
N ARG A 91 1.30 -14.90 8.97
CA ARG A 91 0.73 -16.18 9.41
C ARG A 91 1.60 -16.75 10.53
N GLU A 92 1.01 -16.89 11.71
CA GLU A 92 1.62 -17.74 12.73
C GLU A 92 1.42 -19.21 12.38
N PRO A 93 2.39 -20.10 12.69
CA PRO A 93 2.20 -21.54 12.55
C PRO A 93 1.01 -21.97 13.40
N LYS A 94 0.01 -22.63 12.79
CA LYS A 94 -1.05 -23.29 13.57
C LYS A 94 -0.38 -24.33 14.46
N LEU A 95 -0.42 -24.14 15.78
CA LEU A 95 0.04 -25.15 16.72
C LEU A 95 -0.74 -26.44 16.44
N ALA A 96 -0.02 -27.54 16.25
CA ALA A 96 -0.66 -28.84 16.09
C ALA A 96 -1.52 -29.12 17.33
N PRO A 97 -2.74 -29.69 17.18
CA PRO A 97 -3.55 -30.05 18.32
C PRO A 97 -2.73 -30.96 19.25
N ALA A 98 -2.71 -30.64 20.54
CA ALA A 98 -2.11 -31.50 21.54
C ALA A 98 -2.73 -32.90 21.41
N LYS A 99 -1.87 -33.91 21.19
CA LYS A 99 -2.29 -35.31 21.11
C LYS A 99 -2.80 -35.82 22.45
#